data_AF-J3EKZ0-F1
#
_entry.id   AF-J3EKZ0-F1
#
_cell.length_a   1.000
_cell.length_b   1.000
_cell.length_c   1.000
_cell.angle_alpha   90.00
_cell.angle_beta   90.00
_cell.angle_gamma   90.00
#
_symmetry.space_group_name_H-M   'P 1'
#
loop_
_entity.id
_entity.type
_entity.pdbx_description
1 polymer ?
#
loop_
_entity_poly.entity_id
_entity_poly.type
_entity_poly.pdbx_seq_one_letter_code
_entity_poly.pdbx_strand_id
1 'polypeptide(L)'
;MSDTMEITREKWQRWIDTLAGGDDSIAARLEAAARHIDDIINMQTPAKWGTTEPGLKAFQRAYTSYWREEQQALISMSQNAAEFASRVKEALKLLDTNEEEAVEFLNQAARSMPAGPALKGIGQFL
;
A
#
# COMPACT_ATOMS: atom_id res chain seq x y z
N MET A 1 -29.11 15.01 13.57
CA MET A 1 -28.26 13.84 13.31
C MET A 1 -28.37 12.94 14.54
N SER A 2 -28.43 11.62 14.40
CA SER A 2 -28.44 10.72 15.56
C SER A 2 -27.02 10.53 16.10
N ASP A 3 -26.89 10.18 17.39
CA ASP A 3 -25.59 9.88 18.01
C ASP A 3 -24.84 8.75 17.24
N THR A 4 -25.59 7.76 16.73
CA THR A 4 -25.05 6.67 15.91
C THR A 4 -24.43 7.16 14.60
N MET A 5 -25.06 8.13 13.93
CA MET A 5 -24.52 8.73 12.70
C MET A 5 -23.26 9.55 12.98
N GLU A 6 -23.20 10.25 14.11
CA GLU A 6 -22.02 11.02 14.52
C GLU A 6 -20.83 10.11 14.80
N ILE A 7 -21.05 9.03 15.56
CA ILE A 7 -20.05 7.98 15.81
C ILE A 7 -19.56 7.35 14.50
N THR A 8 -20.47 7.08 13.56
CA THR A 8 -20.10 6.54 12.24
C THR A 8 -19.23 7.51 11.45
N ARG A 9 -19.59 8.80 11.45
CA ARG A 9 -18.81 9.86 10.78
C ARG A 9 -17.40 9.96 11.35
N GLU A 10 -17.26 10.04 12.66
CA GLU A 10 -15.95 10.15 13.33
C GLU A 10 -15.07 8.94 13.01
N LYS A 11 -15.65 7.73 13.06
CA LYS A 11 -14.95 6.50 12.74
C LYS A 11 -14.43 6.49 11.29
N TRP A 12 -15.27 6.86 10.34
CA TRP A 12 -14.91 6.91 8.92
C TRP A 12 -13.89 8.02 8.62
N GLN A 13 -14.01 9.18 9.26
CA GLN A 13 -13.01 10.23 9.15
C GLN A 13 -11.65 9.76 9.68
N ARG A 14 -11.63 9.08 10.84
CA ARG A 14 -10.39 8.51 11.39
C ARG A 14 -9.76 7.48 10.45
N TRP A 15 -10.55 6.71 9.72
CA TRP A 15 -10.04 5.78 8.71
C TRP A 15 -9.37 6.51 7.56
N ILE A 16 -9.98 7.58 7.03
CA ILE A 16 -9.37 8.43 6.00
C ILE A 16 -8.02 8.97 6.49
N ASP A 17 -8.00 9.51 7.71
CA ASP A 17 -6.79 10.12 8.26
C ASP A 17 -5.66 9.09 8.44
N THR A 18 -6.01 7.89 8.93
CA THR A 18 -5.04 6.79 9.12
C THR A 18 -4.49 6.27 7.80
N LEU A 19 -5.36 6.11 6.79
CA LEU A 19 -5.00 5.50 5.51
C LEU A 19 -4.25 6.48 4.60
N ALA A 20 -4.67 7.74 4.56
CA ALA A 20 -4.20 8.73 3.59
C ALA A 20 -4.11 10.19 4.13
N GLY A 21 -4.25 10.42 5.44
CA GLY A 21 -4.34 11.76 6.05
C GLY A 21 -3.06 12.57 6.18
N GLY A 22 -2.01 12.28 5.39
CA GLY A 22 -0.75 13.01 5.42
C GLY A 22 0.48 12.12 5.37
N ASP A 23 1.64 12.71 5.69
CA ASP A 23 2.97 12.10 5.49
C ASP A 23 3.22 10.86 6.38
N ASP A 24 2.51 10.73 7.49
CA ASP A 24 2.58 9.58 8.40
C ASP A 24 1.49 8.53 8.16
N SER A 25 0.65 8.72 7.15
CA SER A 25 -0.41 7.78 6.78
C SER A 25 0.15 6.44 6.30
N ILE A 26 -0.68 5.40 6.31
CA ILE A 26 -0.29 4.09 5.80
C ILE A 26 0.19 4.18 4.35
N ALA A 27 -0.55 4.90 3.49
CA ALA A 27 -0.17 5.09 2.10
C ALA A 27 1.21 5.77 1.97
N ALA A 28 1.46 6.86 2.71
CA ALA A 28 2.72 7.59 2.66
C ALA A 28 3.91 6.76 3.17
N ARG A 29 3.71 5.98 4.26
CA ARG A 29 4.74 5.09 4.80
C ARG A 29 5.11 3.95 3.85
N LEU A 30 4.11 3.37 3.18
CA LEU A 30 4.33 2.33 2.16
C LEU A 30 5.08 2.89 0.96
N GLU A 31 4.74 4.10 0.52
CA GLU A 31 5.44 4.77 -0.58
C GLU A 31 6.88 5.13 -0.20
N ALA A 32 7.11 5.63 1.02
CA ALA A 32 8.45 5.90 1.53
C ALA A 32 9.31 4.63 1.61
N ALA A 33 8.73 3.51 2.05
CA ALA A 33 9.41 2.22 2.04
C ALA A 33 9.76 1.77 0.62
N ALA A 34 8.86 1.96 -0.37
CA ALA A 34 9.17 1.68 -1.78
C ALA A 34 10.31 2.55 -2.32
N ARG A 35 10.39 3.82 -1.92
CA ARG A 35 11.53 4.70 -2.27
C ARG A 35 12.85 4.20 -1.68
N HIS A 36 12.86 3.77 -0.42
CA HIS A 36 14.07 3.18 0.17
C HIS A 36 14.50 1.88 -0.54
N ILE A 37 13.56 1.08 -1.04
CA ILE A 37 13.90 -0.10 -1.85
C ILE A 37 14.52 0.32 -3.19
N ASP A 38 14.09 1.43 -3.78
CA ASP A 38 14.73 1.98 -4.98
C ASP A 38 16.23 2.25 -4.75
N ASP A 39 16.54 2.89 -3.62
CA ASP A 39 17.93 3.13 -3.21
C ASP A 39 18.70 1.82 -3.07
N ILE A 40 18.11 0.80 -2.45
CA ILE A 40 18.71 -0.54 -2.34
C ILE A 40 18.98 -1.12 -3.72
N ILE A 41 18.01 -1.06 -4.65
CA ILE A 41 18.16 -1.55 -6.02
C ILE A 41 19.35 -0.85 -6.72
N ASN A 42 19.43 0.47 -6.59
CA ASN A 42 20.47 1.29 -7.21
C ASN A 42 21.88 0.98 -6.64
N MET A 43 21.98 0.44 -5.43
CA MET A 43 23.25 -0.02 -4.84
C MET A 43 23.70 -1.41 -5.33
N GLN A 44 22.86 -2.17 -6.04
CA GLN A 44 23.22 -3.52 -6.52
C GLN A 44 24.06 -3.46 -7.81
N THR A 45 25.26 -2.88 -7.71
CA THR A 45 26.18 -2.67 -8.83
C THR A 45 27.20 -3.81 -8.99
N PRO A 46 27.80 -3.98 -10.17
CA PRO A 46 28.89 -4.94 -10.34
C PRO A 46 30.11 -4.65 -9.44
N ALA A 47 30.31 -3.39 -9.02
CA ALA A 47 31.37 -3.04 -8.07
C ALA A 47 31.14 -3.66 -6.67
N LYS A 48 29.88 -3.84 -6.26
CA LYS A 48 29.51 -4.49 -5.00
C LYS A 48 29.67 -6.00 -5.05
N TRP A 49 29.31 -6.61 -6.18
CA TRP A 49 29.19 -8.07 -6.32
C TRP A 49 30.37 -8.72 -7.06
N GLY A 50 31.24 -7.94 -7.71
CA GLY A 50 32.26 -8.47 -8.62
C GLY A 50 31.70 -8.81 -10.01
N THR A 51 32.55 -8.76 -11.03
CA THR A 51 32.17 -8.94 -12.44
C THR A 51 32.55 -10.29 -13.04
N THR A 52 33.40 -11.05 -12.37
CA THR A 52 34.11 -12.21 -12.95
C THR A 52 33.56 -13.55 -12.49
N GLU A 53 32.95 -13.63 -11.32
CA GLU A 53 32.38 -14.88 -10.80
C GLU A 53 30.92 -15.04 -11.27
N PRO A 54 30.61 -16.07 -12.08
CA PRO A 54 29.26 -16.26 -12.61
C PRO A 54 28.19 -16.38 -11.51
N GLY A 55 28.52 -16.99 -10.38
CA GLY A 55 27.64 -17.13 -9.23
C GLY A 55 27.24 -15.79 -8.61
N LEU A 56 28.20 -14.89 -8.39
CA LEU A 56 27.93 -13.56 -7.82
C LEU A 56 27.10 -12.69 -8.78
N LYS A 57 27.34 -12.79 -10.09
CA LYS A 57 26.53 -12.11 -11.11
C LYS A 57 25.09 -12.63 -11.15
N ALA A 58 24.90 -13.94 -11.00
CA ALA A 58 23.57 -14.53 -10.92
C ALA A 58 22.85 -14.08 -9.64
N PHE A 59 23.54 -14.10 -8.50
CA PHE A 59 23.00 -13.63 -7.22
C PHE A 59 22.59 -12.15 -7.30
N GLN A 60 23.44 -11.27 -7.84
CA GLN A 60 23.11 -9.85 -8.03
C GLN A 60 21.78 -9.68 -8.77
N ARG A 61 21.57 -10.43 -9.87
CA ARG A 61 20.34 -10.35 -10.67
C ARG A 61 19.13 -10.83 -9.88
N ALA A 62 19.22 -11.97 -9.22
CA ALA A 62 18.13 -12.52 -8.41
C ALA A 62 17.75 -11.58 -7.26
N TYR A 63 18.74 -11.09 -6.52
CA TYR A 63 18.55 -10.16 -5.41
C TYR A 63 17.95 -8.82 -5.87
N THR A 64 18.36 -8.30 -7.03
CA THR A 64 17.78 -7.07 -7.60
C THR A 64 16.33 -7.30 -8.06
N SER A 65 16.05 -8.45 -8.68
CA SER A 65 14.69 -8.80 -9.11
C SER A 65 13.74 -8.91 -7.92
N TYR A 66 14.18 -9.57 -6.84
CA TYR A 66 13.44 -9.65 -5.59
C TYR A 66 13.01 -8.27 -5.08
N TRP A 67 13.96 -7.34 -4.94
CA TRP A 67 13.65 -6.00 -4.44
C TRP A 67 12.70 -5.23 -5.36
N ARG A 68 12.76 -5.42 -6.68
CA ARG A 68 11.80 -4.79 -7.60
C ARG A 68 10.38 -5.30 -7.38
N GLU A 69 10.22 -6.59 -7.12
CA GLU A 69 8.92 -7.17 -6.80
C GLU A 69 8.36 -6.63 -5.47
N GLU A 70 9.19 -6.55 -4.44
CA GLU A 70 8.81 -5.96 -3.15
C GLU A 70 8.46 -4.46 -3.27
N GLN A 71 9.24 -3.71 -4.05
CA GLN A 71 8.97 -2.30 -4.33
C GLN A 71 7.59 -2.12 -4.97
N GLN A 72 7.32 -2.89 -6.02
CA GLN A 72 6.03 -2.83 -6.71
C GLN A 72 4.88 -3.24 -5.80
N ALA A 73 5.10 -4.23 -4.93
CA ALA A 73 4.10 -4.65 -3.95
C ALA A 73 3.75 -3.53 -2.97
N LEU A 74 4.75 -2.84 -2.42
CA LEU A 74 4.55 -1.69 -1.53
C LEU A 74 3.82 -0.53 -2.22
N ILE A 75 4.17 -0.23 -3.48
CA ILE A 75 3.48 0.79 -4.28
C ILE A 75 2.01 0.43 -4.45
N SER A 76 1.71 -0.81 -4.82
CA SER A 76 0.32 -1.26 -4.97
C SER A 76 -0.45 -1.24 -3.65
N MET A 77 0.16 -1.62 -2.53
CA MET A 77 -0.47 -1.49 -1.21
C MET A 77 -0.75 -0.02 -0.84
N SER A 78 0.17 0.89 -1.14
CA SER A 78 0.00 2.32 -0.92
C SER A 78 -1.19 2.87 -1.72
N GLN A 79 -1.27 2.53 -3.01
CA GLN A 79 -2.36 2.90 -3.90
C GLN A 79 -3.71 2.35 -3.41
N ASN A 80 -3.74 1.10 -2.96
CA ASN A 80 -4.95 0.49 -2.41
C ASN A 80 -5.43 1.21 -1.13
N ALA A 81 -4.51 1.59 -0.24
CA ALA A 81 -4.87 2.34 0.97
C ALA A 81 -5.45 3.72 0.63
N ALA A 82 -4.85 4.43 -0.32
CA ALA A 82 -5.33 5.73 -0.80
C ALA A 82 -6.69 5.62 -1.49
N GLU A 83 -6.88 4.62 -2.36
CA GLU A 83 -8.15 4.36 -3.05
C GLU A 83 -9.26 4.05 -2.05
N PHE A 84 -9.02 3.16 -1.07
CA PHE A 84 -10.02 2.85 -0.06
C PHE A 84 -10.37 4.08 0.80
N ALA A 85 -9.40 4.91 1.17
CA ALA A 85 -9.67 6.18 1.86
C ALA A 85 -10.56 7.11 1.02
N SER A 86 -10.35 7.18 -0.30
CA SER A 86 -11.22 7.92 -1.21
C SER A 86 -12.65 7.41 -1.19
N ARG A 87 -12.86 6.08 -1.18
CA ARG A 87 -14.19 5.46 -1.06
C ARG A 87 -14.86 5.75 0.27
N VAL A 88 -14.12 5.73 1.38
CA VAL A 88 -14.65 6.14 2.69
C VAL A 88 -15.11 7.60 2.66
N LYS A 89 -14.36 8.48 1.98
CA LYS A 89 -14.73 9.90 1.81
C LYS A 89 -16.00 10.06 0.95
N GLU A 90 -16.20 9.23 -0.06
CA GLU A 90 -17.45 9.20 -0.84
C GLU A 90 -18.63 8.72 0.00
N ALA A 91 -18.44 7.65 0.78
CA ALA A 91 -19.46 7.14 1.70
C ALA A 91 -19.86 8.20 2.75
N LEU A 92 -18.89 8.94 3.30
CA LEU A 92 -19.15 10.05 4.24
C LEU A 92 -20.06 11.14 3.64
N LYS A 93 -19.93 11.45 2.35
CA LYS A 93 -20.81 12.43 1.69
C LYS A 93 -22.24 11.89 1.55
N LEU A 94 -22.38 10.59 1.30
CA LEU A 94 -23.68 9.93 1.21
C LEU A 94 -24.37 9.82 2.58
N LEU A 95 -23.59 9.69 3.66
CA LEU A 95 -24.10 9.53 5.02
C LEU A 95 -25.05 10.66 5.45
N ASP A 96 -24.82 11.89 4.96
CA ASP A 96 -25.68 13.05 5.22
C ASP A 96 -27.05 12.98 4.55
N THR A 97 -27.20 12.11 3.54
CA THR A 97 -28.43 12.00 2.73
C THR A 97 -29.15 10.68 2.98
N ASN A 98 -28.42 9.57 3.07
CA ASN A 98 -28.97 8.22 3.22
C ASN A 98 -27.94 7.28 3.88
N GLU A 99 -28.16 6.94 5.15
CA GLU A 99 -27.25 6.11 5.93
C GLU A 99 -27.11 4.68 5.38
N GLU A 100 -28.23 4.06 4.98
CA GLU A 100 -28.23 2.69 4.45
C GLU A 100 -27.43 2.60 3.14
N GLU A 101 -27.64 3.57 2.25
CA GLU A 101 -26.90 3.66 0.98
C GLU A 101 -25.42 3.93 1.20
N ALA A 102 -25.05 4.80 2.15
CA ALA A 102 -23.67 5.07 2.49
C ALA A 102 -22.93 3.80 2.99
N VAL A 103 -23.60 3.03 3.85
CA VAL A 103 -23.05 1.78 4.39
C VAL A 103 -22.94 0.71 3.31
N GLU A 104 -23.95 0.55 2.47
CA GLU A 104 -23.93 -0.42 1.37
C GLU A 104 -22.85 -0.08 0.34
N PHE A 105 -22.72 1.20 -0.02
CA PHE A 105 -21.64 1.68 -0.89
C PHE A 105 -20.26 1.32 -0.33
N LEU A 106 -20.02 1.57 0.96
CA LEU A 106 -18.73 1.28 1.57
C LEU A 106 -18.45 -0.23 1.65
N ASN A 107 -19.47 -1.04 1.93
CA ASN A 107 -19.36 -2.50 1.92
C ASN A 107 -19.01 -3.04 0.52
N GLN A 108 -19.63 -2.50 -0.52
CA GLN A 108 -19.32 -2.86 -1.91
C GLN A 108 -17.88 -2.46 -2.26
N ALA A 109 -17.48 -1.22 -1.94
CA ALA A 109 -16.13 -0.76 -2.15
C ALA A 109 -15.09 -1.67 -1.48
N ALA A 110 -15.31 -2.05 -0.21
CA ALA A 110 -14.42 -2.96 0.51
C ALA A 110 -14.30 -4.34 -0.15
N ARG A 111 -15.40 -4.89 -0.70
CA ARG A 111 -15.40 -6.18 -1.42
C ARG A 111 -14.71 -6.11 -2.78
N SER A 112 -14.74 -4.96 -3.43
CA SER A 112 -14.11 -4.74 -4.73
C SER A 112 -12.62 -4.40 -4.66
N MET A 113 -12.09 -4.11 -3.46
CA MET A 113 -10.67 -3.85 -3.29
C MET A 113 -9.84 -5.09 -3.65
N PRO A 114 -8.79 -4.95 -4.48
CA PRO A 114 -7.91 -6.06 -4.76
C PRO A 114 -7.19 -6.51 -3.48
N ALA A 115 -6.99 -7.82 -3.34
CA ALA A 115 -6.07 -8.33 -2.34
C ALA A 115 -4.68 -7.74 -2.61
N GLY A 116 -4.04 -7.20 -1.57
CA GLY A 116 -2.68 -6.72 -1.69
C GLY A 116 -1.74 -7.84 -2.12
N PRO A 117 -0.70 -7.55 -2.94
CA PRO A 117 0.32 -8.53 -3.26
C PRO A 117 1.00 -9.03 -1.98
N ALA A 118 1.33 -10.31 -1.90
CA ALA A 118 2.10 -10.83 -0.77
C ALA A 118 3.57 -10.37 -0.88
N LEU A 119 4.10 -9.77 0.19
CA LEU A 119 5.54 -9.56 0.32
C LEU A 119 6.23 -10.91 0.41
N LYS A 120 7.23 -11.15 -0.43
CA LYS A 120 7.92 -12.41 -0.52
C LYS A 120 9.09 -12.41 0.45
N GLY A 121 9.36 -13.56 1.05
CA GLY A 121 10.57 -13.75 1.84
C GLY A 121 11.78 -13.93 0.92
N ILE A 122 12.93 -13.35 1.27
CA ILE A 122 14.20 -13.50 0.54
C ILE A 122 14.56 -14.98 0.28
N GLY A 123 14.22 -15.88 1.22
CA GLY A 123 14.49 -17.32 1.10
C GLY A 123 13.71 -18.04 -0.01
N GLN A 124 12.73 -17.39 -0.67
CA GLN A 124 12.04 -17.97 -1.83
C GLN A 124 12.82 -17.79 -3.15
N PHE A 125 13.90 -16.99 -3.15
CA PHE A 125 14.67 -16.64 -4.35
C PHE A 125 16.15 -17.07 -4.28
N LEU A 126 16.56 -17.73 -3.19
CA LEU A 126 17.90 -18.27 -2.95
C LEU A 126 17.85 -19.80 -2.91
#